data_AF-A0A6A6WX10-F1
#
_entry.id   AF-A0A6A6WX10-F1
#
_cell.length_a   1.000
_cell.length_b   1.000
_cell.length_c   1.000
_cell.angle_alpha   90.00
_cell.angle_beta   90.00
_cell.angle_gamma   90.00
#
_symmetry.space_group_name_H-M   'P 1'
#
loop_
_entity.id
_entity.type
_entity.pdbx_description
1 polymer ?
#
loop_
_entity_poly.entity_id
_entity_poly.type
_entity_poly.pdbx_seq_one_letter_code
_entity_poly.pdbx_strand_id
1 'polypeptide(L)' 'LHDKFTVKIVKSTLGKLSKGSAALNDAYKDAIQRIEGQSSEYYKLAKTVLSWITYAKRPLTTTEMCCALAVEPDETELD' A
#
# COMPACT_ATOMS: atom_id res chain seq x y z
N LEU A 1 4.67 -46.68 -13.14
CA LEU A 1 4.18 -45.32 -13.44
C LEU A 1 3.14 -44.88 -12.40
N HIS A 2 3.49 -44.87 -11.10
CA HIS A 2 2.59 -44.39 -10.05
C HIS A 2 3.45 -43.97 -8.85
N ASP A 3 3.66 -42.67 -8.70
CA ASP A 3 3.57 -41.92 -7.43
C ASP A 3 4.00 -40.45 -7.66
N LYS A 4 3.46 -39.79 -8.70
CA LYS A 4 3.91 -38.44 -9.07
C LYS A 4 3.21 -37.33 -8.29
N PHE A 5 2.19 -37.65 -7.50
CA PHE A 5 1.44 -36.68 -6.69
C PHE A 5 0.95 -37.32 -5.39
N THR A 6 1.87 -37.64 -4.48
CA THR A 6 1.50 -37.99 -3.12
C THR A 6 0.75 -36.81 -2.48
N VAL A 7 -0.25 -37.08 -1.63
CA VAL A 7 -1.04 -36.06 -0.91
C VAL A 7 -0.16 -35.03 -0.19
N LYS A 8 1.03 -35.44 0.25
CA LYS A 8 2.06 -34.56 0.86
C LYS A 8 2.59 -33.49 -0.12
N ILE A 9 2.83 -33.85 -1.38
CA ILE A 9 3.29 -32.93 -2.43
C ILE A 9 2.18 -31.94 -2.77
N VAL A 10 0.95 -32.43 -2.89
CA VAL A 10 -0.23 -31.59 -3.15
C VAL A 10 -0.45 -30.59 -2.02
N LYS A 11 -0.44 -31.04 -0.75
CA LYS A 11 -0.55 -30.16 0.43
C LYS A 11 0.60 -29.15 0.55
N SER A 12 1.84 -29.56 0.26
CA SER A 12 3.00 -28.65 0.24
C SER A 12 2.86 -27.58 -0.83
N THR A 13 2.41 -27.96 -2.03
CA THR A 13 2.23 -27.06 -3.17
C THR A 13 1.07 -26.08 -2.91
N LEU A 14 -0.03 -26.56 -2.34
CA LEU A 14 -1.15 -25.72 -1.90
C LEU A 14 -0.76 -24.76 -0.75
N GLY A 15 0.07 -25.20 0.21
CA GLY A 15 0.59 -24.32 1.25
C GLY A 15 1.47 -23.18 0.71
N LYS A 16 2.26 -23.48 -0.34
CA LYS A 16 3.02 -22.47 -1.10
C LYS A 16 2.15 -21.64 -2.05
N LEU A 17 0.89 -22.03 -2.28
CA LEU A 17 -0.10 -21.32 -3.08
C LEU A 17 -0.88 -20.29 -2.25
N SER A 18 -0.51 -20.04 -0.98
CA SER A 18 -0.97 -18.88 -0.18
C SER A 18 -0.55 -17.51 -0.75
N LYS A 19 -0.25 -17.46 -2.06
CA LYS A 19 0.26 -16.34 -2.87
C LYS A 19 -0.65 -15.10 -2.91
N GLY A 20 -1.77 -15.09 -2.21
CA GLY A 20 -2.55 -13.87 -2.01
C GLY A 20 -1.86 -12.96 -0.98
N SER A 21 -1.70 -13.43 0.25
CA SER A 21 -1.22 -12.59 1.35
C SER A 21 0.28 -12.32 1.31
N ALA A 22 1.10 -13.31 0.95
CA ALA A 22 2.54 -13.14 0.85
C ALA A 22 2.92 -12.20 -0.31
N ALA A 23 2.36 -12.42 -1.50
CA ALA A 23 2.63 -11.56 -2.66
C ALA A 23 2.08 -10.14 -2.45
N LEU A 24 0.94 -9.99 -1.77
CA LEU A 24 0.42 -8.67 -1.40
C LEU A 24 1.36 -7.94 -0.43
N ASN A 25 1.85 -8.64 0.59
CA ASN A 25 2.80 -8.08 1.54
C ASN A 25 4.10 -7.63 0.87
N ASP A 26 4.63 -8.43 -0.06
CA ASP A 26 5.81 -8.08 -0.85
C ASP A 26 5.54 -6.86 -1.74
N ALA A 27 4.40 -6.82 -2.44
CA ALA A 27 4.01 -5.67 -3.26
C ALA A 27 3.85 -4.38 -2.44
N TYR A 28 3.31 -4.46 -1.21
CA TYR A 28 3.24 -3.33 -0.29
C TYR A 28 4.63 -2.86 0.14
N LYS A 29 5.52 -3.77 0.53
CA LYS A 29 6.90 -3.43 0.90
C LYS A 29 7.62 -2.73 -0.24
N ASP A 30 7.52 -3.26 -1.45
CA ASP A 30 8.14 -2.66 -2.64
C ASP A 30 7.56 -1.27 -2.94
N ALA A 31 6.26 -1.06 -2.74
CA ALA A 31 5.63 0.25 -2.85
C ALA A 31 6.17 1.25 -1.82
N ILE A 32 6.27 0.85 -0.55
CA ILE A 32 6.81 1.71 0.51
C ILE A 32 8.28 2.04 0.25
N GLN A 33 9.10 1.07 -0.15
CA GLN A 33 10.51 1.31 -0.50
C GLN A 33 10.66 2.32 -1.65
N ARG A 34 9.82 2.23 -2.68
CA ARG A 34 9.81 3.21 -3.78
C ARG A 34 9.44 4.62 -3.32
N ILE A 35 8.54 4.76 -2.34
CA ILE A 35 8.16 6.04 -1.74
C ILE A 35 9.31 6.61 -0.90
N GLU A 36 9.95 5.76 -0.09
CA GLU A 36 11.10 6.14 0.75
C GLU A 36 12.33 6.54 -0.07
N GLY A 37 12.46 6.03 -1.31
CA GLY A 37 13.52 6.42 -2.23
C GLY A 37 13.30 7.75 -2.97
N GLN A 38 12.16 8.43 -2.79
CA GLN A 38 11.91 9.73 -3.39
C GLN A 38 12.63 10.86 -2.63
N SER A 39 12.61 12.09 -3.16
CA SER A 39 13.14 13.24 -2.42
C SER A 39 12.40 13.43 -1.09
N SER A 40 13.05 14.07 -0.11
CA SER A 40 12.50 14.29 1.23
C SER A 40 11.11 14.95 1.21
N GLU A 41 10.87 15.87 0.28
CA GLU A 41 9.58 16.55 0.09
C GLU A 41 8.48 15.59 -0.35
N TYR A 42 8.72 14.82 -1.41
CA TYR A 42 7.74 13.85 -1.93
C TYR A 42 7.52 12.67 -0.98
N TYR A 43 8.57 12.22 -0.30
CA TYR A 43 8.45 11.21 0.76
C TYR A 43 7.50 11.67 1.87
N LYS A 44 7.69 12.89 2.39
CA LYS A 44 6.82 13.47 3.42
C LYS A 44 5.38 13.59 2.92
N LEU A 45 5.20 14.12 1.71
CA LEU A 45 3.88 14.28 1.09
C LEU A 45 3.15 12.93 0.96
N ALA A 46 3.83 11.91 0.45
CA ALA A 46 3.27 10.58 0.29
C ALA A 46 2.86 9.94 1.63
N LYS A 47 3.66 10.13 2.69
CA LYS A 47 3.30 9.65 4.04
C LYS A 47 2.08 10.37 4.61
N THR A 48 1.96 11.67 4.37
CA THR A 48 0.77 12.45 4.75
C THR A 48 -0.47 11.94 4.03
N VAL A 49 -0.41 11.79 2.71
CA VAL A 49 -1.52 11.26 1.89
C VAL A 49 -1.92 9.85 2.33
N LEU A 50 -0.95 8.95 2.55
CA LEU A 50 -1.23 7.60 3.03
C LEU A 50 -1.92 7.62 4.40
N SER A 51 -1.54 8.54 5.28
CA SER A 51 -2.18 8.69 6.59
C SER A 51 -3.64 9.15 6.44
N TRP A 52 -3.94 10.10 5.55
CA TRP A 52 -5.33 10.48 5.29
C TRP A 52 -6.16 9.32 4.75
N ILE A 53 -5.61 8.53 3.82
CA ILE A 53 -6.31 7.37 3.26
C ILE A 53 -6.58 6.31 4.33
N THR A 54 -5.60 6.01 5.18
CA THR A 54 -5.72 4.92 6.17
C THR A 54 -6.60 5.29 7.36
N TYR A 55 -6.61 6.56 7.77
CA TYR A 55 -7.38 7.03 8.93
C TYR A 55 -8.76 7.60 8.58
N ALA A 56 -9.08 7.83 7.30
CA ALA A 56 -10.38 8.37 6.91
C ALA A 56 -11.53 7.40 7.26
N LYS A 57 -12.63 7.95 7.81
CA LYS A 57 -13.84 7.19 8.16
C LYS A 57 -14.55 6.58 6.94
N ARG A 58 -14.32 7.15 5.76
CA ARG A 58 -14.84 6.71 4.47
C ARG A 58 -13.77 6.94 3.39
N PRO A 59 -13.86 6.26 2.23
CA PRO A 59 -13.00 6.55 1.10
C PRO A 59 -13.04 8.04 0.73
N LEU A 60 -11.86 8.63 0.54
CA LEU A 60 -11.70 10.00 0.05
C LEU A 60 -11.85 10.02 -1.47
N THR A 61 -12.52 11.04 -1.98
CA THR A 61 -12.56 11.32 -3.42
C THR A 61 -11.26 12.00 -3.85
N THR A 62 -10.97 11.95 -5.15
CA THR A 62 -9.82 12.67 -5.72
C THR A 62 -9.92 14.17 -5.47
N THR A 63 -11.12 14.74 -5.54
CA THR A 63 -11.36 16.17 -5.25
C THR A 63 -11.02 16.52 -3.81
N GLU A 64 -11.48 15.73 -2.83
CA GLU A 64 -11.15 15.94 -1.41
C GLU A 64 -9.64 15.84 -1.17
N MET A 65 -8.97 14.90 -1.84
CA MET A 65 -7.51 14.77 -1.76
C MET A 65 -6.80 16.00 -2.34
N CYS A 66 -7.23 16.49 -3.50
CA CYS A 66 -6.68 17.70 -4.12
C CYS A 66 -6.86 18.93 -3.22
N CYS A 67 -8.04 19.07 -2.60
CA CYS A 67 -8.28 20.15 -1.63
C CYS A 67 -7.35 20.03 -0.42
N ALA A 68 -7.19 18.84 0.16
CA ALA A 68 -6.30 18.62 1.29
C ALA A 68 -4.82 18.88 0.96
N LEU A 69 -4.41 18.63 -0.29
CA LEU A 69 -3.05 18.90 -0.78
C LEU A 69 -2.81 20.37 -1.12
N ALA A 70 -3.87 21.12 -1.44
CA ALA A 70 -3.79 22.53 -1.81
C ALA A 70 -3.72 23.47 -0.58
N VAL A 71 -4.10 22.98 0.60
CA VAL A 71 -4.03 23.76 1.84
C VAL A 71 -2.67 23.53 2.50
N GLU A 72 -1.87 24.59 2.63
CA GLU A 72 -0.67 24.52 3.47
C GLU A 72 -1.09 24.42 4.94
N PRO A 73 -0.55 23.47 5.72
CA PRO A 73 -0.97 23.25 7.11
C PRO A 73 -0.73 24.44 8.04
N ASP A 74 0.02 25.45 7.59
CA ASP A 74 0.38 26.66 8.35
C ASP A 74 -0.32 27.94 7.83
N GLU A 75 -1.13 27.86 6.77
CA GLU A 75 -1.94 29.00 6.31
C GLU A 75 -3.29 29.03 7.04
N THR A 76 -3.42 29.96 7.99
CA THR A 76 -4.68 30.23 8.68
C THR A 76 -5.64 31.13 7.91
N GLU A 77 -5.22 31.66 6.76
CA GLU A 77 -6.04 32.58 5.95
C GLU A 77 -6.29 31.99 4.55
N LEU A 78 -7.57 31.96 4.17
CA LEU A 78 -8.00 31.81 2.79
C LEU A 78 -8.06 33.23 2.21
N ASP A 79 -7.25 33.52 1.20
CA ASP A 79 -7.32 34.76 0.41
C ASP A 79 -8.60 34.82 -0.46
#